data_AF-C7N9V0-F1
#
_entry.id   AF-C7N9V0-F1
#
_cell.length_a   1.000
_cell.length_b   1.000
_cell.length_c   1.000
_cell.angle_alpha   90.00
_cell.angle_beta   90.00
_cell.angle_gamma   90.00
#
_symmetry.space_group_name_H-M   'P 1'
#
loop_
_entity.id
_entity.type
_entity.pdbx_description
1 polymer ?
#
loop_
_entity_poly.entity_id
_entity_poly.type
_entity_poly.pdbx_seq_one_letter_code
_entity_poly.pdbx_strand_id
1 'polypeptide(L)'
;MKKLILLGSLIISSFVFGREYAFITKNAYCTQPVSELNMFTSIGEIGTGTVFPFRNCYNNGKKFNYQGTFIVVPGINKNTYDKIVKQNYPYVFFKDGSEIHVVEATVKSTNDAGYFFIDINDGKSNLIFSHKYSYPSRSDWKD
;
A
#
# COMPACT_ATOMS: atom_id res chain seq x y z
N MET A 1 13.39 -12.31 -42.35
CA MET A 1 13.72 -11.61 -41.08
C MET A 1 12.44 -11.03 -40.50
N LYS A 2 11.81 -11.70 -39.52
CA LYS A 2 10.63 -11.17 -38.81
C LYS A 2 11.14 -10.23 -37.71
N LYS A 3 10.82 -8.94 -37.81
CA LYS A 3 11.12 -7.94 -36.78
C LYS A 3 10.13 -8.14 -35.62
N LEU A 4 10.64 -8.58 -34.47
CA LEU A 4 9.94 -8.56 -33.19
C LEU A 4 9.81 -7.10 -32.76
N ILE A 5 8.58 -6.58 -32.71
CA ILE A 5 8.29 -5.33 -32.02
C ILE A 5 8.03 -5.71 -30.56
N LEU A 6 9.06 -5.59 -29.73
CA LEU A 6 8.92 -5.57 -28.28
C LEU A 6 8.19 -4.25 -27.92
N LEU A 7 6.89 -4.31 -27.69
CA LEU A 7 6.17 -3.28 -26.94
C LEU A 7 6.48 -3.48 -25.46
N GLY A 8 7.70 -3.09 -25.08
CA GLY A 8 8.11 -2.99 -23.69
C GLY A 8 7.29 -1.91 -22.99
N SER A 9 6.53 -2.33 -21.99
CA SER A 9 5.93 -1.54 -20.90
C SER A 9 6.64 -0.19 -20.67
N LEU A 10 6.04 0.89 -21.14
CA LEU A 10 6.53 2.27 -20.98
C LEU A 10 5.52 3.05 -20.13
N ILE A 11 5.40 2.71 -18.84
CA ILE A 11 4.49 3.42 -17.90
C ILE A 11 5.24 4.06 -16.72
N ILE A 12 6.54 3.81 -16.52
CA ILE A 12 7.27 4.24 -15.30
C ILE A 12 8.20 5.46 -15.53
N SER A 13 8.17 6.13 -16.69
CA SER A 13 9.16 7.17 -17.03
C SER A 13 8.99 8.53 -16.32
N SER A 14 7.96 8.71 -15.48
CA SER A 14 7.63 10.01 -14.85
C SER A 14 7.86 10.08 -13.33
N PHE A 15 8.44 9.04 -12.74
CA PHE A 15 8.70 8.95 -11.30
C PHE A 15 10.14 9.32 -10.97
N VAL A 16 10.31 10.16 -9.95
CA VAL A 16 11.59 10.37 -9.25
C VAL A 16 11.47 9.66 -7.92
N PHE A 17 12.16 8.53 -7.78
CA PHE A 17 12.24 7.80 -6.51
C PHE A 17 13.11 8.61 -5.53
N GLY A 18 12.59 8.79 -4.32
CA GLY A 18 13.11 9.65 -3.26
C GLY A 18 13.75 8.84 -2.13
N ARG A 19 13.41 9.18 -0.88
CA ARG A 19 13.98 8.54 0.32
C ARG A 19 13.35 7.19 0.59
N GLU A 20 14.19 6.25 1.01
CA GLU A 20 13.78 4.99 1.59
C GLU A 20 13.99 5.04 3.09
N TYR A 21 12.98 4.63 3.86
CA TYR A 21 13.09 4.53 5.31
C TYR A 21 12.11 3.50 5.85
N ALA A 22 12.32 3.06 7.09
CA ALA A 22 11.40 2.21 7.82
C ALA A 22 10.90 2.93 9.08
N PHE A 23 9.70 2.58 9.53
CA PHE A 23 9.19 3.00 10.84
C PHE A 23 8.45 1.86 11.53
N ILE A 24 8.42 1.91 12.86
CA ILE A 24 7.63 0.99 13.68
C ILE A 24 6.23 1.56 13.88
N THR A 25 5.22 0.74 13.60
CA THR A 25 3.81 1.09 13.77
C THR A 25 3.44 1.22 15.24
N LYS A 26 2.67 2.27 15.54
CA LYS A 26 2.04 2.49 16.83
C LYS A 26 0.72 3.21 16.60
N ASN A 27 -0.41 2.58 16.87
CA ASN A 27 -1.74 3.05 16.50
C ASN A 27 -1.78 3.58 15.06
N ALA A 28 -1.22 2.81 14.13
CA ALA A 28 -1.07 3.20 12.74
C ALA A 28 -2.28 2.79 11.90
N TYR A 29 -2.76 3.69 11.04
CA TYR A 29 -3.93 3.47 10.20
C TYR A 29 -3.97 4.40 8.99
N CYS A 30 -4.75 4.03 7.98
CA CYS A 30 -5.08 4.87 6.84
C CYS A 30 -6.59 5.03 6.66
N THR A 31 -6.98 6.12 6.00
CA THR A 31 -8.37 6.58 5.78
C THR A 31 -8.52 7.17 4.39
N GLN A 32 -9.78 7.31 3.93
CA GLN A 32 -10.13 7.86 2.62
C GLN A 32 -9.50 7.04 1.48
N PRO A 33 -9.97 5.80 1.26
CA PRO A 33 -9.49 4.97 0.16
C PRO A 33 -9.76 5.65 -1.19
N VAL A 34 -8.87 5.44 -2.15
CA VAL A 34 -9.01 5.91 -3.54
C VAL A 34 -9.28 4.69 -4.41
N SER A 35 -10.51 4.19 -4.32
CA SER A 35 -10.92 2.87 -4.85
C SER A 35 -10.68 2.68 -6.35
N GLU A 36 -10.76 3.77 -7.11
CA GLU A 36 -10.54 3.82 -8.55
C GLU A 36 -9.07 3.57 -8.96
N LEU A 37 -8.15 3.65 -8.00
CA LEU A 37 -6.72 3.40 -8.19
C LEU A 37 -6.27 2.04 -7.62
N ASN A 38 -7.19 1.21 -7.12
CA ASN A 38 -6.86 -0.14 -6.67
C ASN A 38 -6.29 -0.97 -7.84
N MET A 39 -5.21 -1.71 -7.59
CA MET A 39 -4.55 -2.49 -8.63
C MET A 39 -4.11 -3.86 -8.12
N PHE A 40 -4.36 -4.89 -8.93
CA PHE A 40 -3.72 -6.19 -8.81
C PHE A 40 -2.59 -6.24 -9.84
N THR A 41 -1.32 -6.27 -9.41
CA THR A 41 -0.17 -6.11 -10.30
C THR A 41 1.01 -6.98 -9.88
N SER A 42 2.03 -7.04 -10.73
CA SER A 42 3.34 -7.60 -10.35
C SER A 42 4.21 -6.49 -9.74
N ILE A 43 4.86 -6.78 -8.62
CA ILE A 43 5.74 -5.87 -7.89
C ILE A 43 7.17 -6.40 -8.01
N GLY A 44 7.83 -6.08 -9.12
CA GLY A 44 9.23 -6.45 -9.35
C GLY A 44 9.51 -7.93 -9.08
N GLU A 45 10.56 -8.20 -8.31
CA GLU A 45 11.00 -9.56 -7.90
C GLU A 45 10.17 -10.15 -6.75
N ILE A 46 9.30 -9.36 -6.10
CA ILE A 46 8.46 -9.77 -4.95
C ILE A 46 7.24 -10.61 -5.45
N GLY A 47 7.03 -10.69 -6.76
CA GLY A 47 5.96 -11.47 -7.39
C GLY A 47 4.69 -10.65 -7.59
N THR A 48 3.52 -11.27 -7.47
CA THR A 48 2.24 -10.56 -7.53
C THR A 48 1.93 -9.89 -6.21
N GLY A 49 1.44 -8.66 -6.26
CA GLY A 49 0.81 -8.06 -5.10
C GLY A 49 -0.25 -7.05 -5.46
N THR A 50 -0.83 -6.51 -4.40
CA THR A 50 -2.04 -5.71 -4.46
C THR A 50 -1.75 -4.33 -3.92
N VAL A 51 -2.30 -3.34 -4.60
CA VAL A 51 -2.12 -1.93 -4.25
C VAL A 51 -3.47 -1.39 -3.81
N PHE A 52 -3.52 -0.90 -2.57
CA PHE A 52 -4.68 -0.24 -1.97
C PHE A 52 -4.33 1.22 -1.63
N PRO A 53 -4.79 2.20 -2.41
CA PRO A 53 -4.43 3.59 -2.19
C PRO A 53 -5.33 4.27 -1.16
N PHE A 54 -4.74 5.08 -0.29
CA PHE A 54 -5.42 5.88 0.74
C PHE A 54 -4.86 7.31 0.74
N ARG A 55 -5.71 8.31 0.99
CA ARG A 55 -5.26 9.73 1.00
C ARG A 55 -4.51 10.10 2.27
N ASN A 56 -4.93 9.56 3.41
CA ASN A 56 -4.31 9.90 4.69
C ASN A 56 -3.89 8.64 5.42
N CYS A 57 -2.64 8.61 5.85
CA CYS A 57 -2.11 7.63 6.78
C CYS A 57 -1.53 8.33 8.00
N TYR A 58 -1.59 7.65 9.13
CA TYR A 58 -1.17 8.15 10.43
C TYR A 58 -0.32 7.09 11.12
N ASN A 59 0.70 7.54 11.85
CA ASN A 59 1.41 6.73 12.83
C ASN A 59 1.46 7.49 14.15
N ASN A 60 0.95 6.87 15.21
CA ASN A 60 0.84 7.44 16.55
C ASN A 60 0.16 8.83 16.55
N GLY A 61 -0.93 8.95 15.78
CA GLY A 61 -1.69 10.20 15.61
C GLY A 61 -1.03 11.24 14.70
N LYS A 62 0.23 11.05 14.28
CA LYS A 62 0.91 11.96 13.34
C LYS A 62 0.61 11.54 11.91
N LYS A 63 0.05 12.46 11.12
CA LYS A 63 -0.22 12.25 9.69
C LYS A 63 1.10 12.22 8.92
N PHE A 64 1.24 11.28 8.00
CA PHE A 64 2.34 11.33 7.02
C PHE A 64 2.10 12.47 6.03
N ASN A 65 3.17 13.21 5.71
CA ASN A 65 3.09 14.37 4.83
C ASN A 65 3.17 14.00 3.34
N TYR A 66 2.20 13.22 2.87
CA TYR A 66 2.05 12.85 1.46
C TYR A 66 0.62 13.14 0.99
N GLN A 67 0.45 13.45 -0.30
CA GLN A 67 -0.89 13.65 -0.87
C GLN A 67 -1.71 12.35 -0.99
N GLY A 68 -1.02 11.21 -1.00
CA GLY A 68 -1.60 9.88 -0.99
C GLY A 68 -0.55 8.83 -0.66
N THR A 69 -1.05 7.66 -0.28
CA THR A 69 -0.28 6.50 0.17
C THR A 69 -0.80 5.28 -0.56
N PHE A 70 0.09 4.59 -1.28
CA PHE A 70 -0.22 3.29 -1.88
C PHE A 70 0.19 2.20 -0.90
N ILE A 71 -0.74 1.39 -0.38
CA ILE A 71 -0.42 0.24 0.48
C ILE A 71 -0.20 -0.96 -0.42
N VAL A 72 1.01 -1.50 -0.40
CA VAL A 72 1.40 -2.64 -1.21
C VAL A 72 1.35 -3.90 -0.35
N VAL A 73 0.57 -4.90 -0.75
CA VAL A 73 0.43 -6.17 -0.03
C VAL A 73 0.81 -7.33 -0.96
N PRO A 74 1.99 -7.96 -0.78
CA PRO A 74 2.40 -9.11 -1.58
C PRO A 74 1.60 -10.37 -1.21
N GLY A 75 1.48 -11.31 -2.16
CA GLY A 75 0.93 -12.64 -1.88
C GLY A 75 -0.59 -12.74 -1.69
N ILE A 76 -1.33 -11.63 -1.76
CA ILE A 76 -2.80 -11.67 -1.84
C ILE A 76 -3.20 -12.22 -3.22
N ASN A 77 -4.03 -13.27 -3.24
CA ASN A 77 -4.60 -13.78 -4.49
C ASN A 77 -5.74 -12.88 -5.01
N LYS A 78 -6.04 -12.98 -6.31
CA LYS A 78 -7.07 -12.15 -6.96
C LYS A 78 -8.44 -12.24 -6.28
N ASN A 79 -8.85 -13.43 -5.81
CA ASN A 79 -10.17 -13.62 -5.22
C ASN A 79 -10.32 -12.86 -3.88
N THR A 80 -9.24 -12.80 -3.09
CA THR A 80 -9.19 -12.04 -1.84
C THR A 80 -9.15 -10.54 -2.12
N TYR A 81 -8.34 -10.13 -3.10
CA TYR A 81 -8.32 -8.75 -3.60
C TYR A 81 -9.72 -8.27 -4.02
N ASP A 82 -10.40 -9.02 -4.89
CA ASP A 82 -11.73 -8.65 -5.40
C ASP A 82 -12.75 -8.50 -4.26
N LYS A 83 -12.66 -9.35 -3.22
CA LYS A 83 -13.49 -9.22 -2.01
C LYS A 83 -13.18 -7.92 -1.26
N ILE A 84 -11.92 -7.61 -1.00
CA ILE A 84 -11.53 -6.37 -0.29
C ILE A 84 -12.02 -5.14 -1.05
N VAL A 85 -11.78 -5.09 -2.37
CA VAL A 85 -12.21 -3.97 -3.22
C VAL A 85 -13.72 -3.81 -3.21
N LYS A 86 -14.47 -4.92 -3.32
CA LYS A 86 -15.95 -4.89 -3.31
C LYS A 86 -16.51 -4.37 -1.98
N GLN A 87 -15.85 -4.66 -0.86
CA GLN A 87 -16.29 -4.18 0.45
C GLN A 87 -16.05 -2.68 0.65
N ASN A 88 -15.11 -2.07 -0.10
CA ASN A 88 -14.82 -0.64 -0.02
C ASN A 88 -14.57 -0.16 1.42
N TYR A 89 -13.65 -0.84 2.12
CA TYR A 89 -13.34 -0.54 3.51
C TYR A 89 -12.79 0.89 3.66
N PRO A 90 -13.40 1.74 4.52
CA PRO A 90 -12.95 3.11 4.74
C PRO A 90 -11.64 3.21 5.53
N TYR A 91 -11.25 2.14 6.22
CA TYR A 91 -10.08 2.08 7.08
C TYR A 91 -9.25 0.84 6.82
N VAL A 92 -7.95 1.00 6.99
CA VAL A 92 -6.99 -0.09 7.15
C VAL A 92 -6.09 0.25 8.33
N PHE A 93 -5.90 -0.72 9.22
CA PHE A 93 -5.10 -0.60 10.42
C PHE A 93 -3.85 -1.45 10.28
N PHE A 94 -2.74 -1.01 10.88
CA PHE A 94 -1.52 -1.78 10.95
C PHE A 94 -1.27 -2.24 12.39
N LYS A 95 -0.87 -3.49 12.54
CA LYS A 95 -0.56 -4.10 13.84
C LYS A 95 0.58 -3.35 14.51
N ASP A 96 0.44 -3.01 15.78
CA ASP A 96 1.49 -2.32 16.53
C ASP A 96 2.76 -3.17 16.63
N GLY A 97 3.91 -2.52 16.49
CA GLY A 97 5.22 -3.17 16.49
C GLY A 97 5.65 -3.75 15.15
N SER A 98 4.83 -3.66 14.10
CA SER A 98 5.22 -3.99 12.74
C SER A 98 6.19 -2.95 12.19
N GLU A 99 7.25 -3.41 11.55
CA GLU A 99 8.12 -2.57 10.74
C GLU A 99 7.48 -2.34 9.37
N ILE A 100 7.42 -1.09 8.94
CA ILE A 100 6.85 -0.67 7.67
C ILE A 100 7.94 0.05 6.90
N HIS A 101 8.29 -0.50 5.75
CA HIS A 101 9.18 0.15 4.80
C HIS A 101 8.39 1.18 3.97
N VAL A 102 9.05 2.26 3.57
CA VAL A 102 8.49 3.35 2.78
C VAL A 102 9.51 3.71 1.71
N VAL A 103 9.03 3.84 0.47
CA VAL A 103 9.84 4.34 -0.65
C VAL A 103 9.10 5.55 -1.21
N GLU A 104 9.50 6.73 -0.78
CA GLU A 104 8.94 7.97 -1.30
C GLU A 104 9.18 8.04 -2.81
N ALA A 105 8.17 8.38 -3.62
CA ALA A 105 8.38 8.57 -5.05
C ALA A 105 7.51 9.70 -5.60
N THR A 106 8.15 10.72 -6.16
CA THR A 106 7.50 11.93 -6.64
C THR A 106 7.14 11.80 -8.11
N VAL A 107 5.89 12.09 -8.48
CA VAL A 107 5.52 12.24 -9.89
C VAL A 107 5.83 13.67 -10.33
N LYS A 108 6.59 13.83 -11.42
CA LYS A 108 6.99 15.15 -11.94
C LYS A 108 5.82 16.11 -12.22
N SER A 109 4.61 15.60 -12.43
CA SER A 109 3.44 16.40 -12.80
C SER A 109 2.59 16.90 -11.63
N THR A 110 2.71 16.34 -10.42
CA THR A 110 1.74 16.60 -9.34
C THR A 110 2.29 17.29 -8.10
N ASN A 111 3.62 17.50 -7.99
CA ASN A 111 4.29 17.97 -6.77
C ASN A 111 3.81 17.18 -5.52
N ASP A 112 4.57 16.14 -5.17
CA ASP A 112 4.45 15.28 -3.98
C ASP A 112 3.37 14.18 -4.01
N ALA A 113 3.77 12.97 -4.39
CA ALA A 113 3.09 11.73 -4.00
C ALA A 113 4.08 10.89 -3.18
N GLY A 114 3.61 10.15 -2.17
CA GLY A 114 4.43 9.19 -1.43
C GLY A 114 3.95 7.78 -1.73
N TYR A 115 4.83 6.89 -2.19
CA TYR A 115 4.48 5.48 -2.32
C TYR A 115 4.89 4.78 -1.00
N PHE A 116 4.01 3.97 -0.43
CA PHE A 116 4.38 3.18 0.75
C PHE A 116 4.54 1.76 0.26
N PHE A 117 5.77 1.41 -0.09
CA PHE A 117 6.10 0.00 -0.24
C PHE A 117 6.19 -0.59 1.15
N ILE A 118 5.03 -0.92 1.68
CA ILE A 118 4.92 -1.66 2.92
C ILE A 118 5.47 -3.04 2.60
N ASP A 119 6.77 -3.18 2.78
CA ASP A 119 7.38 -4.49 2.80
C ASP A 119 6.86 -5.18 4.06
N ILE A 120 5.86 -6.05 3.85
CA ILE A 120 5.38 -6.97 4.87
C ILE A 120 6.42 -8.08 4.92
N ASN A 121 7.61 -7.76 5.43
CA ASN A 121 8.61 -8.73 5.84
C ASN A 121 8.01 -9.55 6.98
N ASP A 122 7.18 -10.54 6.64
CA ASP A 122 7.02 -11.84 7.31
C ASP A 122 5.69 -12.57 7.00
N GLY A 123 4.86 -12.09 6.06
CA GLY A 123 3.70 -12.88 5.61
C GLY A 123 2.69 -13.24 6.72
N LYS A 124 2.67 -12.48 7.83
CA LYS A 124 1.66 -12.58 8.91
C LYS A 124 0.81 -11.32 8.88
N SER A 125 -0.48 -11.44 9.17
CA SER A 125 -1.54 -10.41 9.06
C SER A 125 -1.25 -9.15 9.89
N ASN A 126 -0.33 -8.32 9.40
CA ASN A 126 0.04 -7.06 10.02
C ASN A 126 -0.91 -5.92 9.62
N LEU A 127 -1.97 -6.23 8.87
CA LEU A 127 -2.98 -5.27 8.47
C LEU A 127 -4.39 -5.85 8.56
N ILE A 128 -5.36 -4.98 8.90
CA ILE A 128 -6.78 -5.31 8.96
C ILE A 128 -7.57 -4.20 8.26
N PHE A 129 -8.40 -4.59 7.31
CA PHE A 129 -9.40 -3.69 6.71
C PHE A 129 -10.66 -3.65 7.57
N SER A 130 -11.25 -2.48 7.76
CA SER A 130 -12.37 -2.30 8.69
C SER A 130 -13.33 -1.19 8.26
N HIS A 131 -14.60 -1.35 8.62
CA HIS A 131 -15.62 -0.30 8.53
C HIS A 131 -15.71 0.56 9.78
N LYS A 132 -15.08 0.14 10.88
CA LYS A 132 -15.14 0.83 12.17
C LYS A 132 -13.90 1.70 12.34
N TYR A 133 -14.10 2.97 12.70
CA TYR A 133 -13.03 3.86 13.13
C TYR A 133 -12.63 3.57 14.57
N SER A 134 -12.09 2.38 14.80
CA SER A 134 -11.56 1.93 16.08
C SER A 134 -10.38 1.02 15.81
N TYR A 135 -9.27 1.27 16.49
CA TYR A 135 -8.10 0.39 16.37
C TYR A 135 -8.49 -1.04 16.79
N PRO A 136 -8.13 -2.07 16.00
CA PRO A 136 -8.50 -3.44 16.31
C PRO A 136 -7.92 -3.92 17.65
N SER A 137 -8.73 -4.67 18.38
CA SER A 137 -8.35 -5.28 19.65
C SER A 137 -7.30 -6.37 19.46
N ARG A 138 -6.61 -6.77 20.54
CA ARG A 138 -5.58 -7.81 20.48
C ARG A 138 -6.06 -9.14 19.87
N SER A 139 -7.35 -9.48 20.03
CA SER A 139 -7.93 -10.69 19.45
C SER A 139 -8.12 -10.61 17.94
N ASP A 140 -8.32 -9.41 17.39
CA ASP A 140 -8.52 -9.23 15.95
C ASP A 140 -7.23 -9.51 15.14
N TRP A 141 -6.07 -9.41 15.79
CA TRP A 141 -4.73 -9.63 15.20
C TRP A 141 -4.20 -11.06 15.33
N LYS A 142 -4.99 -11.96 15.94
CA LYS A 142 -4.64 -13.38 16.11
C LYS A 142 -5.44 -14.18 15.08
N ASP A 143 -4.78 -14.54 13.98
CA ASP A 143 -5.25 -15.62 13.11
C ASP A 143 -5.01 -16.98 13.78
#